data_AF-A0A2H0XD95-F1
#
_entry.id   AF-A0A2H0XD95-F1
#
_cell.length_a   1.000
_cell.length_b   1.000
_cell.length_c   1.000
_cell.angle_alpha   90.00
_cell.angle_beta   90.00
_cell.angle_gamma   90.00
#
_symmetry.space_group_name_H-M   'P 1'
#
loop_
_entity.id
_entity.type
_entity.pdbx_description
1 polymer ?
#
loop_
_entity_poly.entity_id
_entity_poly.type
_entity_poly.pdbx_seq_one_letter_code
_entity_poly.pdbx_strand_id
1 'polypeptide(L)'
;MEDLGKGIKAGKVAEPTGTKVAMIKQDILAKYPESLYLPIWLVKTNDTTYRRFNYDIDIKSKFDFGLVNLASLIKDTIKPSLSSKVQRRTDIVVTIEESKFGEKGKSEIAEMEDGIDLPYLSRRIFDVVDNPFSAREYANCAMKILETEIEIANLKSNFGFIVNEIATAYDKSKRDQEKSIFESLANDHRIILALSEDKKLGFKIPDKETIPISQYPNLYNSYLFDDLDVTTLNGLEEQIAKTIDEKENVIWWFRNKPNKNWYGVKGWRKGNIYPDFISAKKGTDGKLDLVYVIESKGEHLGGSEDTIYKKSVFKAINETNKQIISNNISLVKFKVNDKFHFEVVDQEEVVARIGLLFA
;
A
#
# COMPACT_ATOMS: atom_id res chain seq x y z
N MET A 1 53.60 1.10 -21.49
CA MET A 1 52.48 1.77 -20.80
C MET A 1 51.34 1.78 -21.82
N GLU A 2 50.13 1.40 -21.40
CA GLU A 2 48.94 1.08 -22.23
C GLU A 2 49.01 -0.31 -22.92
N ASP A 3 48.02 -1.19 -22.89
CA ASP A 3 46.64 -1.14 -22.37
C ASP A 3 46.17 -2.61 -22.12
N LEU A 4 45.70 -2.89 -20.90
CA LEU A 4 45.07 -4.15 -20.48
C LEU A 4 43.57 -3.89 -20.40
N GLY A 5 42.84 -4.15 -21.49
CA GLY A 5 41.41 -3.90 -21.55
C GLY A 5 40.70 -4.74 -22.60
N LYS A 6 40.58 -6.06 -22.39
CA LYS A 6 39.66 -6.90 -23.18
C LYS A 6 38.61 -7.56 -22.29
N GLY A 7 37.51 -6.83 -22.15
CA GLY A 7 36.13 -7.30 -22.12
C GLY A 7 35.82 -8.64 -21.44
N ILE A 8 35.41 -8.57 -20.18
CA ILE A 8 34.56 -9.60 -19.58
C ILE A 8 33.20 -9.51 -20.28
N LYS A 9 32.92 -10.46 -21.18
CA LYS A 9 31.58 -10.66 -21.73
C LYS A 9 30.67 -11.14 -20.59
N ALA A 10 29.64 -10.36 -20.29
CA ALA A 10 28.52 -10.79 -19.46
C ALA A 10 27.96 -12.10 -20.03
N GLY A 11 28.15 -13.20 -19.30
CA GLY A 11 27.53 -14.48 -19.62
C GLY A 11 26.02 -14.34 -19.53
N LYS A 12 25.30 -14.80 -20.56
CA LYS A 12 23.85 -14.96 -20.51
C LYS A 12 23.50 -15.84 -19.30
N VAL A 13 22.73 -15.29 -18.37
CA VAL A 13 22.09 -16.07 -17.30
C VAL A 13 21.21 -17.12 -17.98
N ALA A 14 21.50 -18.40 -17.75
CA ALA A 14 20.69 -19.49 -18.26
C ALA A 14 19.26 -19.37 -17.70
N GLU A 15 18.24 -19.50 -18.55
CA GLU A 15 16.86 -19.54 -18.08
C GLU A 15 16.65 -20.73 -17.12
N PRO A 16 15.95 -20.54 -15.99
CA PRO A 16 15.75 -21.59 -15.01
C PRO A 16 14.98 -22.77 -15.60
N THR A 17 15.54 -23.98 -15.46
CA THR A 17 15.07 -25.23 -16.10
C THR A 17 13.95 -25.94 -15.33
N GLY A 18 13.25 -25.22 -14.44
CA GLY A 18 12.13 -25.75 -13.65
C GLY A 18 11.93 -25.01 -12.32
N THR A 19 10.99 -25.48 -11.52
CA THR A 19 10.69 -24.98 -10.17
C THR A 19 10.83 -26.08 -9.14
N LYS A 20 11.27 -25.73 -7.92
CA LYS A 20 11.28 -26.63 -6.76
C LYS A 20 10.44 -26.06 -5.62
N VAL A 21 10.15 -26.90 -4.63
CA VAL A 21 9.42 -26.51 -3.42
C VAL A 21 10.43 -26.31 -2.29
N ALA A 22 10.46 -25.10 -1.74
CA ALA A 22 11.19 -24.78 -0.51
C ALA A 22 10.22 -24.88 0.68
N MET A 23 10.67 -25.49 1.78
CA MET A 23 9.87 -25.74 2.97
C MET A 23 10.37 -24.88 4.13
N ILE A 24 9.49 -24.52 5.08
CA ILE A 24 9.96 -23.88 6.32
C ILE A 24 10.94 -24.83 7.03
N LYS A 25 12.07 -24.29 7.49
CA LYS A 25 13.11 -25.07 8.19
C LYS A 25 12.53 -25.75 9.46
N GLN A 26 12.88 -27.02 9.67
CA GLN A 26 12.31 -27.84 10.74
C GLN A 26 12.65 -27.35 12.15
N ASP A 27 13.83 -26.75 12.32
CA ASP A 27 14.25 -26.18 13.59
C ASP A 27 13.39 -24.96 13.98
N ILE A 28 12.96 -24.14 13.01
CA ILE A 28 12.02 -23.04 13.24
C ILE A 28 10.65 -23.58 13.64
N LEU A 29 10.13 -24.59 12.95
CA LEU A 29 8.85 -25.23 13.29
C LEU A 29 8.88 -25.85 14.69
N ALA A 30 10.01 -26.41 15.11
CA ALA A 30 10.16 -27.04 16.42
C ALA A 30 10.36 -26.02 17.56
N LYS A 31 11.14 -24.96 17.33
CA LYS A 31 11.55 -24.02 18.38
C LYS A 31 10.66 -22.78 18.49
N TYR A 32 10.06 -22.32 17.38
CA TYR A 32 9.33 -21.06 17.29
C TYR A 32 8.04 -21.14 16.44
N PRO A 33 7.17 -22.17 16.59
CA PRO A 33 5.96 -22.32 15.77
C PRO A 33 4.99 -21.13 15.85
N GLU A 34 4.94 -20.45 16.99
CA GLU A 34 4.08 -19.30 17.27
C GLU A 34 4.48 -18.04 16.48
N SER A 35 5.75 -17.95 16.08
CA SER A 35 6.24 -16.81 15.30
C SER A 35 5.64 -16.76 13.89
N LEU A 36 5.08 -17.88 13.41
CA LEU A 36 4.57 -18.01 12.04
C LEU A 36 3.16 -17.42 11.84
N TYR A 37 2.53 -16.93 12.90
CA TYR A 37 1.22 -16.28 12.84
C TYR A 37 1.40 -14.76 12.80
N LEU A 38 0.72 -14.11 11.85
CA LEU A 38 0.86 -12.68 11.60
C LEU A 38 -0.45 -11.93 11.92
N PRO A 39 -0.37 -10.70 12.44
CA PRO A 39 -1.52 -9.97 12.94
C PRO A 39 -2.42 -9.53 11.79
N ILE A 40 -3.72 -9.51 12.04
CA ILE A 40 -4.71 -9.08 11.05
C ILE A 40 -5.82 -8.27 11.70
N TRP A 41 -6.48 -7.43 10.90
CA TRP A 41 -7.66 -6.72 11.34
C TRP A 41 -8.88 -7.64 11.35
N LEU A 42 -9.49 -7.77 12.53
CA LEU A 42 -10.75 -8.47 12.73
C LEU A 42 -11.82 -7.49 13.16
N VAL A 43 -13.04 -7.69 12.66
CA VAL A 43 -14.23 -6.95 13.06
C VAL A 43 -14.99 -7.79 14.08
N LYS A 44 -15.28 -7.21 15.23
CA LYS A 44 -16.16 -7.76 16.25
C LYS A 44 -17.61 -7.64 15.76
N THR A 45 -18.27 -8.77 15.49
CA THR A 45 -19.68 -8.78 15.08
C THR A 45 -20.60 -8.81 16.28
N ASN A 46 -20.29 -9.66 17.27
CA ASN A 46 -20.93 -9.74 18.59
C ASN A 46 -19.84 -9.93 19.67
N ASP A 47 -20.20 -10.14 20.93
CA ASP A 47 -19.22 -10.26 22.03
C ASP A 47 -18.18 -11.36 21.88
N THR A 48 -18.51 -12.45 21.19
CA THR A 48 -17.63 -13.62 21.03
C THR A 48 -17.34 -13.98 19.58
N THR A 49 -17.88 -13.23 18.61
CA THR A 49 -17.80 -13.57 17.19
C THR A 49 -17.05 -12.51 16.41
N TYR A 50 -16.14 -12.98 15.56
CA TYR A 50 -15.24 -12.15 14.77
C TYR A 50 -15.31 -12.55 13.30
N ARG A 51 -15.00 -11.61 12.43
CA ARG A 51 -14.73 -11.85 11.01
C ARG A 51 -13.54 -11.03 10.55
N ARG A 52 -12.95 -11.38 9.41
CA ARG A 52 -11.93 -10.52 8.78
C ARG A 52 -12.52 -9.17 8.40
N PHE A 53 -11.74 -8.12 8.61
CA PHE A 53 -12.03 -6.79 8.09
C PHE A 53 -12.14 -6.81 6.56
N ASN A 54 -13.11 -6.09 6.03
CA ASN A 54 -13.41 -6.02 4.61
C ASN A 54 -13.72 -4.56 4.22
N TYR A 55 -12.92 -4.00 3.32
CA TYR A 55 -13.08 -2.60 2.88
C TYR A 55 -14.49 -2.29 2.36
N ASP A 56 -15.07 -3.16 1.53
CA ASP A 56 -16.36 -2.88 0.90
C ASP A 56 -17.51 -2.85 1.93
N ILE A 57 -17.43 -3.70 2.95
CA ILE A 57 -18.43 -3.81 4.02
C ILE A 57 -18.20 -2.77 5.12
N ASP A 58 -16.97 -2.61 5.57
CA ASP A 58 -16.64 -1.87 6.78
C ASP A 58 -16.38 -0.37 6.54
N ILE A 59 -15.94 -0.02 5.33
CA ILE A 59 -15.57 1.34 4.94
C ILE A 59 -16.49 1.86 3.83
N LYS A 60 -16.42 1.26 2.64
CA LYS A 60 -17.10 1.77 1.43
C LYS A 60 -18.60 1.93 1.61
N SER A 61 -19.24 1.00 2.31
CA SER A 61 -20.69 1.02 2.57
C SER A 61 -21.17 2.23 3.40
N LYS A 62 -20.25 2.96 4.02
CA LYS A 62 -20.53 4.07 4.93
C LYS A 62 -20.18 5.44 4.35
N PHE A 63 -19.74 5.52 3.10
CA PHE A 63 -19.44 6.80 2.47
C PHE A 63 -20.71 7.65 2.33
N ASP A 64 -20.61 8.91 2.73
CA ASP A 64 -21.59 9.95 2.46
C ASP A 64 -20.96 11.00 1.54
N PHE A 65 -21.23 10.86 0.25
CA PHE A 65 -20.77 11.81 -0.77
C PHE A 65 -21.60 13.11 -0.81
N GLY A 66 -22.73 13.16 -0.09
CA GLY A 66 -23.51 14.40 0.08
C GLY A 66 -22.79 15.45 0.93
N LEU A 67 -21.76 15.06 1.68
CA LEU A 67 -20.91 15.96 2.47
C LEU A 67 -20.06 16.90 1.60
N VAL A 68 -19.89 16.62 0.31
CA VAL A 68 -19.20 17.52 -0.61
C VAL A 68 -20.07 18.75 -0.85
N ASN A 69 -19.68 19.88 -0.25
CA ASN A 69 -20.35 21.16 -0.44
C ASN A 69 -20.00 21.75 -1.81
N LEU A 70 -20.72 21.31 -2.84
CA LEU A 70 -20.58 21.79 -4.22
C LEU A 70 -20.74 23.30 -4.35
N ALA A 71 -21.63 23.91 -3.56
CA ALA A 71 -21.88 25.35 -3.64
C ALA A 71 -20.65 26.16 -3.19
N SER A 72 -20.06 25.80 -2.04
CA SER A 72 -18.83 26.43 -1.55
C SER A 72 -17.64 26.13 -2.46
N LEU A 73 -17.49 24.87 -2.93
CA LEU A 73 -16.43 24.51 -3.88
C LEU A 73 -16.49 25.39 -5.14
N ILE A 74 -17.68 25.55 -5.73
CA ILE A 74 -17.85 26.31 -6.97
C ILE A 74 -17.61 27.81 -6.73
N LYS A 75 -18.19 28.37 -5.66
CA LYS A 75 -18.12 29.80 -5.36
C LYS A 75 -16.75 30.25 -4.88
N ASP A 76 -16.14 29.49 -3.99
CA ASP A 76 -14.98 29.92 -3.21
C ASP A 76 -13.67 29.42 -3.81
N THR A 77 -13.71 28.34 -4.60
CA THR A 77 -12.49 27.72 -5.18
C THR A 77 -12.48 27.82 -6.71
N ILE A 78 -13.50 27.27 -7.38
CA ILE A 78 -13.49 27.14 -8.85
C ILE A 78 -13.65 28.51 -9.52
N LYS A 79 -14.69 29.27 -9.20
CA LYS A 79 -14.99 30.56 -9.83
C LYS A 79 -13.83 31.58 -9.72
N PRO A 80 -13.19 31.78 -8.55
CA PRO A 80 -12.00 32.63 -8.45
C PRO A 80 -10.80 32.12 -9.26
N SER A 81 -10.69 30.80 -9.47
CA SER A 81 -9.61 30.19 -10.26
C SER A 81 -9.77 30.40 -11.78
N LEU A 82 -10.97 30.72 -12.25
CA LEU A 82 -11.22 30.97 -13.68
C LEU A 82 -10.64 32.31 -14.15
N SER A 83 -10.72 33.36 -13.32
CA SER A 83 -10.17 34.69 -13.66
C SER A 83 -8.64 34.71 -13.69
N SER A 84 -7.98 33.93 -12.84
CA SER A 84 -6.51 33.81 -12.82
C SER A 84 -5.93 32.98 -13.98
N LYS A 85 -6.75 32.17 -14.67
CA LYS A 85 -6.32 31.35 -15.81
C LYS A 85 -6.29 32.08 -17.15
N VAL A 86 -7.01 33.20 -17.29
CA VAL A 86 -6.90 34.07 -18.49
C VAL A 86 -5.44 34.53 -18.68
N GLN A 87 -4.64 34.56 -17.61
CA GLN A 87 -3.24 34.99 -17.63
C GLN A 87 -2.22 33.85 -17.81
N ARG A 88 -2.66 32.58 -17.88
CA ARG A 88 -1.79 31.38 -18.04
C ARG A 88 -2.10 30.56 -19.30
N ARG A 89 -2.70 31.15 -20.33
CA ARG A 89 -2.65 30.59 -21.70
C ARG A 89 -1.33 30.96 -22.34
N THR A 90 -0.23 30.40 -21.85
CA THR A 90 0.99 30.24 -22.64
C THR A 90 1.09 28.75 -22.92
N ASP A 91 0.60 28.38 -24.10
CA ASP A 91 0.58 27.01 -24.59
C ASP A 91 2.00 26.44 -24.58
N ILE A 92 2.23 25.41 -23.77
CA ILE A 92 3.42 24.57 -23.93
C ILE A 92 3.14 23.67 -25.11
N VAL A 93 3.49 24.14 -26.31
CA VAL A 93 3.60 23.31 -27.50
C VAL A 93 4.76 22.34 -27.26
N VAL A 94 4.45 21.06 -27.10
CA VAL A 94 5.45 19.99 -27.06
C VAL A 94 5.55 19.40 -28.45
N THR A 95 6.53 19.86 -29.22
CA THR A 95 6.97 19.16 -30.43
C THR A 95 7.64 17.86 -29.98
N ILE A 96 7.10 16.71 -30.39
CA ILE A 96 7.73 15.41 -30.15
C ILE A 96 8.82 15.24 -31.22
N GLU A 97 10.06 15.56 -30.88
CA GLU A 97 11.23 14.96 -31.51
C GLU A 97 11.70 13.79 -30.65
N GLU A 98 12.01 12.67 -31.33
CA GLU A 98 12.48 11.46 -30.71
C GLU A 98 13.74 11.74 -29.89
N SER A 99 13.73 11.23 -28.64
CA SER A 99 14.83 11.16 -27.67
C SER A 99 15.02 12.34 -26.69
N LYS A 100 14.25 12.30 -25.59
CA LYS A 100 14.72 12.35 -24.18
C LYS A 100 13.52 12.39 -23.23
N PHE A 101 13.48 11.42 -22.31
CA PHE A 101 12.45 11.31 -21.27
C PHE A 101 12.71 12.34 -20.17
N GLY A 102 11.72 13.18 -19.89
CA GLY A 102 11.62 13.98 -18.67
C GLY A 102 10.21 13.81 -18.11
N GLU A 103 10.11 13.63 -16.79
CA GLU A 103 8.84 13.51 -16.07
C GLU A 103 7.88 14.63 -16.46
N LYS A 104 6.71 14.24 -16.97
CA LYS A 104 5.55 15.12 -17.12
C LYS A 104 4.33 14.38 -16.59
N GLY A 105 3.77 14.92 -15.50
CA GLY A 105 2.44 14.57 -15.04
C GLY A 105 1.47 14.68 -16.20
N LYS A 106 0.80 13.58 -16.52
CA LYS A 106 -0.22 13.53 -17.56
C LYS A 106 -1.44 14.32 -17.10
N SER A 107 -1.55 15.55 -17.58
CA SER A 107 -2.83 16.20 -17.75
C SER A 107 -3.38 15.72 -19.10
N GLU A 108 -4.17 14.64 -19.10
CA GLU A 108 -5.03 14.32 -20.23
C GLU A 108 -6.19 15.33 -20.26
N ILE A 109 -5.90 16.57 -20.68
CA ILE A 109 -6.95 17.41 -21.25
C ILE A 109 -7.07 16.91 -22.68
N ALA A 110 -7.92 15.90 -22.87
CA ALA A 110 -8.48 15.68 -24.19
C ALA A 110 -9.07 17.03 -24.63
N GLU A 111 -8.63 17.53 -25.79
CA GLU A 111 -9.27 18.65 -26.47
C GLU A 111 -10.74 18.27 -26.70
N MET A 112 -11.59 18.54 -25.71
CA MET A 112 -13.02 18.42 -25.86
C MET A 112 -13.45 19.55 -26.77
N GLU A 113 -14.07 19.20 -27.90
CA GLU A 113 -14.81 20.13 -28.74
C GLU A 113 -15.68 21.05 -27.86
N ASP A 114 -15.69 22.34 -28.19
CA ASP A 114 -16.37 23.44 -27.50
C ASP A 114 -17.75 23.04 -26.95
N GLY A 115 -17.83 22.62 -25.68
CA GLY A 115 -19.08 22.08 -25.15
C GLY A 115 -19.08 21.78 -23.65
N ILE A 116 -20.22 22.07 -23.02
CA ILE A 116 -20.59 21.55 -21.71
C ILE A 116 -21.05 20.11 -21.91
N ASP A 117 -20.40 19.15 -21.25
CA ASP A 117 -20.71 17.72 -21.36
C ASP A 117 -21.05 17.14 -19.98
N LEU A 118 -22.35 17.13 -19.68
CA LEU A 118 -22.87 16.56 -18.45
C LEU A 118 -22.60 15.04 -18.32
N PRO A 119 -22.73 14.20 -19.37
CA PRO A 119 -22.23 12.82 -19.35
C PRO A 119 -20.76 12.68 -18.91
N TYR A 120 -19.86 13.53 -19.43
CA TYR A 120 -18.46 13.53 -19.01
C TYR A 120 -18.30 13.85 -17.52
N LEU A 121 -18.94 14.91 -17.02
CA LEU A 121 -18.94 15.23 -15.58
C LEU A 121 -19.47 14.06 -14.75
N SER A 122 -20.58 13.45 -15.19
CA SER A 122 -21.19 12.29 -14.51
C SER A 122 -20.21 11.12 -14.41
N ARG A 123 -19.47 10.84 -15.50
CA ARG A 123 -18.46 9.77 -15.53
C ARG A 123 -17.30 10.05 -14.57
N ARG A 124 -16.82 11.30 -14.53
CA ARG A 124 -15.71 11.69 -13.64
C ARG A 124 -16.07 11.63 -12.17
N ILE A 125 -17.32 11.94 -11.80
CA ILE A 125 -17.82 11.71 -10.43
C ILE A 125 -18.00 10.21 -10.16
N PHE A 126 -18.51 9.44 -11.14
CA PHE A 126 -18.70 8.00 -11.02
C PHE A 126 -17.38 7.25 -10.72
N ASP A 127 -16.27 7.66 -11.35
CA ASP A 127 -14.94 7.06 -11.10
C ASP A 127 -14.54 7.07 -9.60
N VAL A 128 -15.12 7.98 -8.80
CA VAL A 128 -14.88 8.10 -7.36
C VAL A 128 -16.00 7.46 -6.53
N VAL A 129 -17.25 7.80 -6.85
CA VAL A 129 -18.45 7.43 -6.07
C VAL A 129 -18.85 5.97 -6.28
N ASP A 130 -18.51 5.39 -7.43
CA ASP A 130 -18.78 3.99 -7.78
C ASP A 130 -20.28 3.62 -7.70
N ASN A 131 -21.15 4.62 -7.93
CA ASN A 131 -22.59 4.48 -8.11
C ASN A 131 -23.06 5.43 -9.25
N PRO A 132 -23.56 4.89 -10.37
CA PRO A 132 -23.86 5.70 -11.56
C PRO A 132 -25.08 6.62 -11.36
N PHE A 133 -26.05 6.21 -10.55
CA PHE A 133 -27.25 7.02 -10.27
C PHE A 133 -26.89 8.22 -9.40
N SER A 134 -26.19 7.98 -8.29
CA SER A 134 -25.73 9.06 -7.41
C SER A 134 -24.76 10.00 -8.13
N ALA A 135 -23.84 9.46 -8.95
CA ALA A 135 -22.94 10.29 -9.74
C ALA A 135 -23.69 11.23 -10.71
N ARG A 136 -24.75 10.74 -11.35
CA ARG A 136 -25.59 11.57 -12.23
C ARG A 136 -26.36 12.64 -11.45
N GLU A 137 -26.89 12.30 -10.28
CA GLU A 137 -27.57 13.26 -9.40
C GLU A 137 -26.62 14.39 -8.96
N TYR A 138 -25.42 14.04 -8.49
CA TYR A 138 -24.39 15.02 -8.12
C TYR A 138 -23.94 15.88 -9.30
N ALA A 139 -23.76 15.29 -10.48
CA ALA A 139 -23.43 16.03 -11.69
C ALA A 139 -24.53 17.04 -12.08
N ASN A 140 -25.80 16.64 -11.98
CA ASN A 140 -26.93 17.55 -12.22
C ASN A 140 -26.97 18.70 -11.20
N CYS A 141 -26.73 18.41 -9.93
CA CYS A 141 -26.66 19.43 -8.88
C CYS A 141 -25.50 20.40 -9.12
N ALA A 142 -24.31 19.90 -9.48
CA ALA A 142 -23.17 20.73 -9.83
C ALA A 142 -23.47 21.63 -11.03
N MET A 143 -24.05 21.08 -12.10
CA MET A 143 -24.40 21.86 -13.30
C MET A 143 -25.36 23.01 -13.01
N LYS A 144 -26.42 22.79 -12.21
CA LYS A 144 -27.35 23.86 -11.81
C LYS A 144 -26.64 25.02 -11.10
N ILE A 145 -25.69 24.69 -10.22
CA ILE A 145 -24.91 25.71 -9.50
C ILE A 145 -23.96 26.41 -10.48
N LEU A 146 -23.26 25.67 -11.35
CA LEU A 146 -22.33 26.23 -12.34
C LEU A 146 -23.03 27.21 -13.28
N GLU A 147 -24.21 26.87 -13.81
CA GLU A 147 -25.00 27.73 -14.69
C GLU A 147 -25.49 29.01 -14.00
N THR A 148 -25.65 28.97 -12.67
CA THR A 148 -26.03 30.14 -11.88
C THR A 148 -24.83 31.01 -11.53
N GLU A 149 -23.68 30.39 -11.24
CA GLU A 149 -22.51 31.08 -10.68
C GLU A 149 -21.49 31.53 -11.73
N ILE A 150 -21.47 30.91 -12.90
CA ILE A 150 -20.41 31.09 -13.91
C ILE A 150 -21.05 31.41 -15.26
N GLU A 151 -20.57 32.48 -15.90
CA GLU A 151 -21.00 32.85 -17.24
C GLU A 151 -20.73 31.72 -18.25
N ILE A 152 -21.68 31.48 -19.16
CA ILE A 152 -21.66 30.33 -20.07
C ILE A 152 -20.39 30.24 -20.93
N ALA A 153 -19.81 31.38 -21.33
CA ALA A 153 -18.57 31.42 -22.11
C ALA A 153 -17.36 30.92 -21.29
N ASN A 154 -17.28 31.32 -20.02
CA ASN A 154 -16.23 30.86 -19.09
C ASN A 154 -16.43 29.39 -18.71
N LEU A 155 -17.69 28.96 -18.55
CA LEU A 155 -18.02 27.57 -18.25
C LEU A 155 -17.59 26.64 -19.40
N LYS A 156 -17.91 26.98 -20.66
CA LYS A 156 -17.50 26.20 -21.85
C LYS A 156 -15.98 26.12 -21.97
N SER A 157 -15.30 27.27 -21.96
CA SER A 157 -13.86 27.35 -22.20
C SER A 157 -12.99 26.75 -21.09
N ASN A 158 -13.55 26.46 -19.91
CA ASN A 158 -12.84 25.87 -18.77
C ASN A 158 -13.48 24.57 -18.26
N PHE A 159 -14.38 23.95 -19.03
CA PHE A 159 -15.20 22.84 -18.54
C PHE A 159 -14.36 21.66 -18.04
N GLY A 160 -13.31 21.26 -18.76
CA GLY A 160 -12.41 20.18 -18.34
C GLY A 160 -11.73 20.44 -16.99
N PHE A 161 -11.32 21.69 -16.73
CA PHE A 161 -10.77 22.08 -15.43
C PHE A 161 -11.82 22.01 -14.32
N ILE A 162 -13.01 22.56 -14.56
CA ILE A 162 -14.11 22.54 -13.58
C ILE A 162 -14.45 21.10 -13.19
N VAL A 163 -14.55 20.20 -14.18
CA VAL A 163 -14.79 18.78 -13.96
C VAL A 163 -13.66 18.15 -13.13
N ASN A 164 -12.39 18.48 -13.41
CA ASN A 164 -11.26 17.99 -12.63
C ASN A 164 -11.32 18.45 -11.17
N GLU A 165 -11.62 19.72 -10.90
CA GLU A 165 -11.73 20.25 -9.53
C GLU A 165 -12.86 19.58 -8.75
N ILE A 166 -14.03 19.38 -9.39
CA ILE A 166 -15.15 18.66 -8.78
C ILE A 166 -14.75 17.22 -8.46
N ALA A 167 -14.17 16.49 -9.42
CA ALA A 167 -13.74 15.12 -9.20
C ALA A 167 -12.69 15.01 -8.08
N THR A 168 -11.74 15.96 -8.04
CA THR A 168 -10.71 16.06 -6.99
C THR A 168 -11.34 16.29 -5.61
N ALA A 169 -12.38 17.13 -5.51
CA ALA A 169 -13.08 17.35 -4.25
C ALA A 169 -13.79 16.09 -3.74
N TYR A 170 -14.43 15.33 -4.64
CA TYR A 170 -15.02 14.04 -4.30
C TYR A 170 -13.97 13.02 -3.86
N ASP A 171 -12.84 12.95 -4.57
CA ASP A 171 -11.76 12.02 -4.23
C ASP A 171 -11.09 12.35 -2.89
N LYS A 172 -10.89 13.65 -2.62
CA LYS A 172 -10.44 14.10 -1.30
C LYS A 172 -11.43 13.71 -0.20
N SER A 173 -12.72 13.98 -0.40
CA SER A 173 -13.77 13.62 0.56
C SER A 173 -13.78 12.11 0.84
N LYS A 174 -13.65 11.28 -0.20
CA LYS A 174 -13.52 9.82 -0.07
C LYS A 174 -12.35 9.43 0.82
N ARG A 175 -11.15 9.96 0.54
CA ARG A 175 -9.92 9.63 1.29
C ARG A 175 -10.02 10.05 2.76
N ASP A 176 -10.59 11.23 3.02
CA ASP A 176 -10.82 11.74 4.37
C ASP A 176 -11.81 10.82 5.13
N GLN A 177 -12.89 10.40 4.47
CA GLN A 177 -13.87 9.47 5.04
C GLN A 177 -13.30 8.08 5.28
N GLU A 178 -12.52 7.51 4.35
CA GLU A 178 -11.87 6.20 4.51
C GLU A 178 -11.08 6.14 5.82
N LYS A 179 -10.22 7.14 6.04
CA LYS A 179 -9.41 7.26 7.25
C LYS A 179 -10.30 7.43 8.50
N SER A 180 -11.23 8.40 8.47
CA SER A 180 -12.07 8.71 9.62
C SER A 180 -12.96 7.53 10.06
N ILE A 181 -13.56 6.81 9.11
CA ILE A 181 -14.37 5.62 9.40
C ILE A 181 -13.52 4.53 10.03
N PHE A 182 -12.31 4.30 9.52
CA PHE A 182 -11.40 3.30 10.08
C PHE A 182 -10.96 3.66 11.49
N GLU A 183 -10.56 4.92 11.72
CA GLU A 183 -10.17 5.41 13.05
C GLU A 183 -11.33 5.31 14.04
N SER A 184 -12.55 5.67 13.65
CA SER A 184 -13.75 5.47 14.48
C SER A 184 -13.95 3.99 14.82
N LEU A 185 -13.86 3.09 13.84
CA LEU A 185 -13.98 1.65 14.10
C LEU A 185 -12.93 1.14 15.10
N ALA A 186 -11.70 1.63 15.02
CA ALA A 186 -10.60 1.23 15.90
C ALA A 186 -10.79 1.79 17.32
N ASN A 187 -11.13 3.08 17.42
CA ASN A 187 -11.39 3.77 18.68
C ASN A 187 -12.59 3.18 19.42
N ASP A 188 -13.63 2.79 18.69
CA ASP A 188 -14.82 2.12 19.24
C ASP A 188 -14.58 0.63 19.55
N HIS A 189 -13.35 0.13 19.35
CA HIS A 189 -12.96 -1.28 19.51
C HIS A 189 -13.81 -2.25 18.68
N ARG A 190 -14.42 -1.78 17.59
CA ARG A 190 -15.18 -2.60 16.64
C ARG A 190 -14.28 -3.34 15.69
N ILE A 191 -13.13 -2.75 15.34
CA ILE A 191 -12.02 -3.46 14.73
C ILE A 191 -10.89 -3.62 15.74
N ILE A 192 -10.26 -4.78 15.72
CA ILE A 192 -9.15 -5.12 16.59
C ILE A 192 -8.03 -5.72 15.75
N LEU A 193 -6.79 -5.43 16.12
CA LEU A 193 -5.64 -6.09 15.56
C LEU A 193 -5.39 -7.38 16.34
N ALA A 194 -5.45 -8.51 15.67
CA ALA A 194 -5.42 -9.80 16.34
C ALA A 194 -4.50 -10.83 15.71
N LEU A 195 -3.92 -11.66 16.58
CA LEU A 195 -3.31 -12.94 16.22
C LEU A 195 -4.30 -14.08 16.48
N SER A 196 -4.41 -14.98 15.52
CA SER A 196 -5.33 -16.11 15.59
C SER A 196 -4.75 -17.32 14.87
N GLU A 197 -4.86 -18.48 15.49
CA GLU A 197 -4.50 -19.77 14.86
C GLU A 197 -5.64 -20.35 14.01
N ASP A 198 -6.86 -19.83 14.18
CA ASP A 198 -8.00 -20.21 13.35
C ASP A 198 -7.70 -19.85 11.89
N LYS A 199 -7.61 -20.86 11.02
CA LYS A 199 -7.29 -20.70 9.59
C LYS A 199 -8.29 -19.83 8.83
N LYS A 200 -9.55 -19.74 9.30
CA LYS A 200 -10.59 -18.90 8.69
C LYS A 200 -10.44 -17.45 9.11
N LEU A 201 -10.05 -17.21 10.37
CA LEU A 201 -9.89 -15.86 10.91
C LEU A 201 -8.47 -15.36 10.67
N GLY A 202 -7.47 -15.99 11.28
CA GLY A 202 -6.06 -15.59 11.31
C GLY A 202 -5.28 -15.76 10.00
N PHE A 203 -4.00 -15.40 10.04
CA PHE A 203 -3.06 -15.62 8.95
C PHE A 203 -1.82 -16.34 9.49
N LYS A 204 -1.46 -17.45 8.85
CA LYS A 204 -0.21 -18.18 9.07
C LYS A 204 0.62 -18.10 7.80
N ILE A 205 1.93 -17.88 7.93
CA ILE A 205 2.87 -17.95 6.81
C ILE A 205 2.70 -19.33 6.11
N PRO A 206 2.65 -19.38 4.77
CA PRO A 206 2.59 -20.65 4.04
C PRO A 206 3.72 -21.60 4.42
N ASP A 207 3.41 -22.88 4.64
CA ASP A 207 4.41 -23.89 5.05
C ASP A 207 5.45 -24.18 3.94
N LYS A 208 5.19 -23.72 2.71
CA LYS A 208 6.02 -23.96 1.53
C LYS A 208 5.92 -22.82 0.51
N GLU A 209 6.99 -22.68 -0.26
CA GLU A 209 7.08 -21.77 -1.39
C GLU A 209 7.55 -22.51 -2.65
N THR A 210 7.10 -22.07 -3.82
CA THR A 210 7.65 -22.52 -5.10
C THR A 210 8.66 -21.48 -5.61
N ILE A 211 9.88 -21.93 -5.85
CA ILE A 211 10.99 -21.11 -6.35
C ILE A 211 11.59 -21.71 -7.62
N PRO A 212 12.21 -20.90 -8.49
CA PRO A 212 12.98 -21.42 -9.63
C PRO A 212 14.15 -22.30 -9.14
N ILE A 213 14.53 -23.28 -9.96
CA ILE A 213 15.75 -24.06 -9.69
C ILE A 213 16.94 -23.17 -10.02
N SER A 214 17.71 -22.83 -8.99
CA SER A 214 18.95 -22.06 -9.10
C SER A 214 20.15 -22.95 -8.83
N GLN A 215 21.24 -22.70 -9.55
CA GLN A 215 22.56 -23.31 -9.31
C GLN A 215 23.32 -22.61 -8.16
N TYR A 216 22.85 -21.44 -7.74
CA TYR A 216 23.44 -20.68 -6.66
C TYR A 216 22.82 -21.14 -5.32
N PRO A 217 23.64 -21.55 -4.34
CA PRO A 217 23.12 -21.98 -3.06
C PRO A 217 22.55 -20.79 -2.28
N ASN A 218 21.57 -21.08 -1.41
CA ASN A 218 21.15 -20.13 -0.39
C ASN A 218 22.31 -19.87 0.59
N LEU A 219 22.75 -18.61 0.68
CA LEU A 219 23.85 -18.19 1.56
C LEU A 219 23.38 -17.63 2.91
N TYR A 220 22.06 -17.53 3.11
CA TYR A 220 21.45 -16.88 4.26
C TYR A 220 21.06 -17.90 5.34
N ASN A 221 21.66 -17.76 6.51
CA ASN A 221 21.51 -18.70 7.63
C ASN A 221 20.13 -18.60 8.26
N SER A 222 19.62 -17.38 8.41
CA SER A 222 18.35 -17.04 9.06
C SER A 222 17.20 -16.92 8.06
N TYR A 223 17.37 -17.27 6.79
CA TYR A 223 16.22 -17.32 5.88
C TYR A 223 15.21 -18.40 6.35
N LEU A 224 13.91 -18.09 6.35
CA LEU A 224 12.85 -18.93 6.94
C LEU A 224 12.68 -20.28 6.25
N PHE A 225 12.77 -20.29 4.91
CA PHE A 225 12.69 -21.51 4.12
C PHE A 225 14.08 -22.15 3.96
N ASP A 226 14.11 -23.45 3.67
CA ASP A 226 15.34 -24.21 3.44
C ASP A 226 16.13 -23.72 2.22
N ASP A 227 15.50 -22.99 1.31
CA ASP A 227 16.12 -22.51 0.09
C ASP A 227 15.53 -21.18 -0.40
N LEU A 228 16.33 -20.39 -1.12
CA LEU A 228 16.01 -19.09 -1.71
C LEU A 228 16.67 -18.98 -3.08
N ASP A 229 15.91 -18.58 -4.09
CA ASP A 229 16.53 -18.18 -5.35
C ASP A 229 17.10 -16.76 -5.25
N VAL A 230 18.38 -16.68 -4.86
CA VAL A 230 19.13 -15.43 -4.71
C VAL A 230 19.19 -14.60 -6.00
N THR A 231 19.02 -15.22 -7.17
CA THR A 231 19.03 -14.51 -8.46
C THR A 231 17.80 -13.63 -8.67
N THR A 232 16.76 -13.82 -7.86
CA THR A 232 15.54 -13.01 -7.89
C THR A 232 15.62 -11.75 -7.04
N LEU A 233 16.67 -11.60 -6.22
CA LEU A 233 16.91 -10.40 -5.42
C LEU A 233 17.58 -9.34 -6.29
N ASN A 234 17.09 -8.11 -6.22
CA ASN A 234 17.82 -6.98 -6.76
C ASN A 234 18.95 -6.56 -5.80
N GLY A 235 19.88 -5.70 -6.25
CA GLY A 235 21.06 -5.34 -5.45
C GLY A 235 20.76 -4.68 -4.10
N LEU A 236 19.63 -3.98 -3.97
CA LEU A 236 19.20 -3.40 -2.69
C LEU A 236 18.55 -4.46 -1.78
N GLU A 237 17.69 -5.31 -2.34
CA GLU A 237 17.11 -6.44 -1.61
C GLU A 237 18.19 -7.39 -1.09
N GLU A 238 19.27 -7.60 -1.84
CA GLU A 238 20.44 -8.38 -1.42
C GLU A 238 21.15 -7.73 -0.22
N GLN A 239 21.35 -6.41 -0.24
CA GLN A 239 21.94 -5.66 0.87
C GLN A 239 21.07 -5.71 2.13
N ILE A 240 19.75 -5.55 1.97
CA ILE A 240 18.78 -5.68 3.06
C ILE A 240 18.82 -7.08 3.65
N ALA A 241 18.69 -8.11 2.80
CA ALA A 241 18.74 -9.51 3.19
C ALA A 241 20.00 -9.82 4.00
N LYS A 242 21.16 -9.40 3.50
CA LYS A 242 22.45 -9.55 4.19
C LYS A 242 22.47 -8.84 5.54
N THR A 243 22.00 -7.59 5.58
CA THR A 243 21.98 -6.79 6.82
C THR A 243 21.10 -7.41 7.90
N ILE A 244 19.98 -8.02 7.52
CA ILE A 244 19.09 -8.74 8.45
C ILE A 244 19.74 -10.06 8.89
N ASP A 245 20.28 -10.84 7.95
CA ASP A 245 20.82 -12.18 8.21
C ASP A 245 22.06 -12.18 9.12
N GLU A 246 22.87 -11.12 9.06
CA GLU A 246 24.07 -10.94 9.90
C GLU A 246 23.76 -10.61 11.37
N LYS A 247 22.49 -10.36 11.73
CA LYS A 247 22.10 -9.98 13.10
C LYS A 247 21.86 -11.21 13.96
N GLU A 248 22.63 -11.31 15.05
CA GLU A 248 22.58 -12.45 15.97
C GLU A 248 21.22 -12.66 16.65
N ASN A 249 20.43 -11.59 16.82
CA ASN A 249 19.11 -11.66 17.43
C ASN A 249 18.01 -12.09 16.44
N VAL A 250 18.28 -12.15 15.13
CA VAL A 250 17.29 -12.60 14.14
C VAL A 250 17.15 -14.11 14.22
N ILE A 251 15.90 -14.55 14.31
CA ILE A 251 15.53 -15.97 14.34
C ILE A 251 15.26 -16.47 12.92
N TRP A 252 14.45 -15.71 12.19
CA TRP A 252 14.21 -15.96 10.79
C TRP A 252 13.80 -14.68 10.06
N TRP A 253 14.00 -14.64 8.76
CA TRP A 253 13.42 -13.63 7.87
C TRP A 253 13.00 -14.27 6.54
N PHE A 254 12.07 -13.64 5.83
CA PHE A 254 11.77 -14.00 4.45
C PHE A 254 11.35 -12.81 3.61
N ARG A 255 11.54 -12.93 2.30
CA ARG A 255 11.01 -12.00 1.30
C ARG A 255 9.56 -12.37 1.00
N ASN A 256 8.64 -11.47 1.33
CA ASN A 256 7.21 -11.69 1.15
C ASN A 256 6.80 -11.39 -0.31
N LYS A 257 5.64 -11.89 -0.74
CA LYS A 257 5.16 -11.74 -2.13
C LYS A 257 3.86 -10.95 -2.20
N PRO A 258 3.67 -10.07 -3.21
CA PRO A 258 2.49 -9.24 -3.32
C PRO A 258 1.28 -9.98 -3.92
N ASN A 259 0.81 -11.06 -3.29
CA ASN A 259 -0.37 -11.80 -3.75
C ASN A 259 -1.21 -12.39 -2.60
N LYS A 260 -2.41 -12.87 -2.93
CA LYS A 260 -3.44 -13.33 -1.97
C LYS A 260 -3.04 -14.49 -1.05
N ASN A 261 -2.02 -15.28 -1.41
CA ASN A 261 -1.55 -16.40 -0.61
C ASN A 261 -0.52 -15.98 0.44
N TRP A 262 -0.02 -14.74 0.34
CA TRP A 262 1.04 -14.18 1.15
C TRP A 262 0.52 -13.04 2.01
N TYR A 263 1.35 -12.56 2.92
CA TYR A 263 0.89 -11.66 3.96
C TYR A 263 0.64 -10.26 3.39
N GLY A 264 -0.62 -9.82 3.48
CA GLY A 264 -1.06 -8.50 3.08
C GLY A 264 -1.76 -7.79 4.22
N VAL A 265 -1.25 -6.61 4.58
CA VAL A 265 -1.82 -5.75 5.61
C VAL A 265 -3.00 -4.99 5.03
N LYS A 266 -4.14 -5.03 5.73
CA LYS A 266 -5.30 -4.19 5.41
C LYS A 266 -5.12 -2.81 6.03
N GLY A 267 -5.37 -1.77 5.23
CA GLY A 267 -5.56 -0.41 5.72
C GLY A 267 -6.97 0.08 5.41
N TRP A 268 -7.18 1.39 5.46
CA TRP A 268 -8.48 2.00 5.18
C TRP A 268 -8.79 2.21 3.70
N ARG A 269 -7.79 2.10 2.80
CA ARG A 269 -8.01 2.11 1.34
C ARG A 269 -8.24 0.70 0.79
N LYS A 270 -8.88 0.62 -0.37
CA LYS A 270 -9.06 -0.64 -1.11
C LYS A 270 -7.69 -1.25 -1.47
N GLY A 271 -7.55 -2.55 -1.20
CA GLY A 271 -6.32 -3.31 -1.50
C GLY A 271 -5.60 -3.81 -0.25
N ASN A 272 -4.41 -4.35 -0.46
CA ASN A 272 -3.50 -4.77 0.61
C ASN A 272 -2.19 -4.02 0.45
N ILE A 273 -1.58 -3.65 1.57
CA ILE A 273 -0.18 -3.24 1.64
C ILE A 273 0.63 -4.52 1.88
N TYR A 274 1.51 -4.88 0.96
CA TYR A 274 2.35 -6.06 1.10
C TYR A 274 3.73 -5.64 1.56
N PRO A 275 4.20 -6.13 2.73
CA PRO A 275 5.57 -5.91 3.10
C PRO A 275 6.55 -6.63 2.19
N ASP A 276 7.75 -6.08 2.01
CA ASP A 276 8.79 -6.71 1.19
C ASP A 276 9.54 -7.77 2.00
N PHE A 277 9.84 -7.45 3.27
CA PHE A 277 10.52 -8.35 4.19
C PHE A 277 9.74 -8.48 5.49
N ILE A 278 9.73 -9.70 6.03
CA ILE A 278 9.14 -10.02 7.33
C ILE A 278 10.17 -10.83 8.11
N SER A 279 10.40 -10.45 9.35
CA SER A 279 11.41 -11.07 10.20
C SER A 279 10.90 -11.28 11.62
N ALA A 280 11.37 -12.35 12.25
CA ALA A 280 11.28 -12.55 13.68
C ALA A 280 12.67 -12.38 14.30
N LYS A 281 12.74 -11.62 15.38
CA LYS A 281 13.94 -11.48 16.20
C LYS A 281 13.65 -11.74 17.67
N LYS A 282 14.70 -11.91 18.47
CA LYS A 282 14.64 -11.86 19.93
C LYS A 282 14.84 -10.41 20.38
N GLY A 283 13.88 -9.89 21.13
CA GLY A 283 14.04 -8.64 21.87
C GLY A 283 15.05 -8.76 23.00
N THR A 284 15.41 -7.64 23.61
CA THR A 284 16.35 -7.58 24.75
C THR A 284 15.83 -8.30 26.00
N ASP A 285 14.51 -8.48 26.11
CA ASP A 285 13.87 -9.29 27.15
C ASP A 285 13.77 -10.78 26.81
N GLY A 286 14.43 -11.21 25.72
CA GLY A 286 14.45 -12.58 25.23
C GLY A 286 13.14 -13.06 24.60
N LYS A 287 12.12 -12.20 24.53
CA LYS A 287 10.85 -12.50 23.84
C LYS A 287 11.02 -12.35 22.34
N LEU A 288 10.14 -12.98 21.58
CA LEU A 288 10.04 -12.72 20.14
C LEU A 288 9.61 -11.27 19.92
N ASP A 289 10.08 -10.65 18.84
CA ASP A 289 9.59 -9.41 18.21
C ASP A 289 9.41 -9.72 16.71
N LEU A 290 8.23 -9.48 16.10
CA LEU A 290 8.12 -9.56 14.63
C LEU A 290 8.28 -8.16 14.03
N VAL A 291 9.20 -8.03 13.10
CA VAL A 291 9.49 -6.78 12.40
C VAL A 291 9.04 -6.93 10.95
N TYR A 292 8.20 -6.00 10.52
CA TYR A 292 7.65 -5.93 9.17
C TYR A 292 8.26 -4.72 8.48
N VAL A 293 8.99 -4.96 7.40
CA VAL A 293 9.72 -3.91 6.68
C VAL A 293 9.13 -3.75 5.29
N ILE A 294 8.80 -2.50 4.98
CA ILE A 294 8.45 -2.05 3.64
C ILE A 294 9.52 -1.12 3.14
N GLU A 295 10.03 -1.44 1.96
CA GLU A 295 10.96 -0.61 1.23
C GLU A 295 10.17 0.38 0.37
N SER A 296 10.36 1.69 0.57
CA SER A 296 9.94 2.71 -0.37
C SER A 296 11.05 2.97 -1.39
N LYS A 297 10.70 2.81 -2.67
CA LYS A 297 11.60 3.07 -3.81
C LYS A 297 11.90 4.57 -3.91
N GLY A 298 13.17 4.99 -3.96
CA GLY A 298 13.66 6.31 -4.41
C GLY A 298 13.12 7.62 -3.78
N GLU A 299 13.97 8.65 -3.69
CA GLU A 299 13.68 10.01 -3.16
C GLU A 299 12.42 10.68 -3.76
N HIS A 300 12.13 10.47 -5.06
CA HIS A 300 10.97 11.07 -5.72
C HIS A 300 9.62 10.46 -5.29
N LEU A 301 9.61 9.31 -4.60
CA LEU A 301 8.37 8.66 -4.13
C LEU A 301 8.20 8.72 -2.60
N GLY A 302 9.19 9.19 -1.84
CA GLY A 302 9.09 9.36 -0.38
C GLY A 302 7.94 10.30 0.03
N GLY A 303 7.68 11.32 -0.81
CA GLY A 303 6.55 12.23 -0.72
C GLY A 303 5.32 11.83 -1.56
N SER A 304 5.34 10.66 -2.19
CA SER A 304 4.18 10.19 -2.95
C SER A 304 3.00 9.91 -2.01
N GLU A 305 1.80 10.07 -2.53
CA GLU A 305 0.58 9.81 -1.77
C GLU A 305 0.49 8.37 -1.25
N ASP A 306 1.03 7.40 -2.02
CA ASP A 306 1.08 6.00 -1.63
C ASP A 306 2.02 5.77 -0.43
N THR A 307 3.20 6.37 -0.44
CA THR A 307 4.15 6.27 0.68
C THR A 307 3.59 6.92 1.95
N ILE A 308 2.98 8.10 1.83
CA ILE A 308 2.32 8.79 2.96
C ILE A 308 1.19 7.93 3.53
N TYR A 309 0.40 7.30 2.66
CA TYR A 309 -0.66 6.38 3.07
C TYR A 309 -0.12 5.17 3.83
N LYS A 310 0.90 4.48 3.29
CA LYS A 310 1.54 3.33 3.94
C LYS A 310 2.12 3.69 5.32
N LYS A 311 2.87 4.80 5.40
CA LYS A 311 3.42 5.34 6.66
C LYS A 311 2.30 5.59 7.68
N SER A 312 1.17 6.16 7.24
CA SER A 312 0.02 6.43 8.11
C SER A 312 -0.65 5.15 8.64
N VAL A 313 -0.88 4.15 7.77
CA VAL A 313 -1.50 2.88 8.18
C VAL A 313 -0.63 2.14 9.18
N PHE A 314 0.68 2.12 8.96
CA PHE A 314 1.62 1.42 9.83
C PHE A 314 1.81 2.10 11.17
N LYS A 315 1.83 3.42 11.19
CA LYS A 315 1.77 4.18 12.43
C LYS A 315 0.53 3.79 13.25
N ALA A 316 -0.65 3.78 12.63
CA ALA A 316 -1.89 3.38 13.31
C ALA A 316 -1.84 1.94 13.84
N ILE A 317 -1.24 1.00 13.08
CA ILE A 317 -1.04 -0.39 13.51
C ILE A 317 -0.09 -0.47 14.71
N ASN A 318 1.04 0.24 14.68
CA ASN A 318 2.03 0.25 15.75
C ASN A 318 1.48 0.85 17.05
N GLU A 319 0.59 1.83 16.94
CA GLU A 319 -0.08 2.48 18.08
C GLU A 319 -1.28 1.67 18.62
N THR A 320 -1.75 0.65 17.88
CA THR A 320 -2.91 -0.15 18.27
C THR A 320 -2.53 -1.33 19.19
N ASN A 321 -3.22 -1.44 20.32
CA ASN A 321 -3.13 -2.60 21.20
C ASN A 321 -3.65 -3.87 20.51
N LYS A 322 -2.91 -4.97 20.68
CA LYS A 322 -3.22 -6.26 20.04
C LYS A 322 -4.03 -7.15 20.95
N GLN A 323 -4.87 -7.98 20.34
CA GLN A 323 -5.64 -9.00 21.04
C GLN A 323 -5.28 -10.38 20.51
N ILE A 324 -5.34 -11.38 21.39
CA ILE A 324 -5.12 -12.77 21.01
C ILE A 324 -6.49 -13.41 20.96
N ILE A 325 -6.84 -13.99 19.83
CA ILE A 325 -8.08 -14.76 19.70
C ILE A 325 -7.69 -16.22 19.59
N SER A 326 -7.84 -16.94 20.71
CA SER A 326 -7.78 -18.39 20.73
C SER A 326 -9.20 -18.93 20.73
N ASN A 327 -9.46 -19.90 19.86
CA ASN A 327 -10.60 -20.79 20.08
C ASN A 327 -10.28 -21.54 21.40
N ASN A 328 -11.23 -21.61 22.34
CA ASN A 328 -11.14 -22.15 23.72
C ASN A 328 -10.64 -23.62 23.87
N ILE A 329 -9.72 -24.08 23.03
CA ILE A 329 -8.94 -25.30 23.19
C ILE A 329 -7.65 -24.88 23.89
N SER A 330 -7.55 -25.28 25.15
CA SER A 330 -6.46 -25.05 26.09
C SER A 330 -5.15 -25.73 25.68
N LEU A 331 -4.70 -25.58 24.43
CA LEU A 331 -3.46 -26.18 23.91
C LEU A 331 -2.41 -25.15 23.50
N VAL A 332 -2.75 -23.85 23.51
CA VAL A 332 -1.79 -22.80 23.22
C VAL A 332 -1.37 -22.10 24.50
N LYS A 333 -0.31 -22.62 25.13
CA LYS A 333 0.44 -21.93 26.19
C LYS A 333 1.54 -21.04 25.57
N PHE A 334 1.23 -20.22 24.57
CA PHE A 334 2.19 -19.23 24.10
C PHE A 334 1.93 -17.90 24.81
N LYS A 335 2.97 -17.36 25.45
CA LYS A 335 3.01 -15.96 25.87
C LYS A 335 3.18 -15.17 24.58
N VAL A 336 2.06 -14.76 23.98
CA VAL A 336 2.07 -14.18 22.63
C VAL A 336 2.94 -12.94 22.62
N ASN A 337 3.67 -12.83 21.52
CA ASN A 337 4.46 -11.66 21.20
C ASN A 337 3.52 -10.45 20.99
N ASP A 338 3.57 -9.48 21.90
CA ASP A 338 2.88 -8.20 21.82
C ASP A 338 3.66 -7.16 21.01
N LYS A 339 4.92 -7.44 20.67
CA LYS A 339 5.85 -6.54 20.00
C LYS A 339 5.92 -6.85 18.50
N PHE A 340 5.22 -6.00 17.75
CA PHE A 340 5.35 -5.92 16.29
C PHE A 340 5.64 -4.49 15.92
N HIS A 341 6.51 -4.34 14.92
CA HIS A 341 6.87 -3.04 14.38
C HIS A 341 6.75 -3.07 12.87
N PHE A 342 5.93 -2.18 12.33
CA PHE A 342 5.82 -1.92 10.90
C PHE A 342 6.60 -0.66 10.56
N GLU A 343 7.54 -0.75 9.65
CA GLU A 343 8.33 0.39 9.19
C GLU A 343 8.23 0.53 7.67
N VAL A 344 8.04 1.76 7.19
CA VAL A 344 8.32 2.14 5.81
C VAL A 344 9.65 2.85 5.80
N VAL A 345 10.62 2.35 5.04
CA VAL A 345 11.96 2.91 4.98
C VAL A 345 12.32 3.30 3.57
N ASP A 346 12.85 4.50 3.43
CA ASP A 346 13.32 5.02 2.15
C ASP A 346 14.63 4.32 1.74
N GLN A 347 14.75 4.01 0.44
CA GLN A 347 15.84 3.24 -0.15
C GLN A 347 17.25 3.69 0.28
N GLU A 348 17.48 4.99 0.45
CA GLU A 348 18.79 5.54 0.82
C GLU A 348 19.17 5.28 2.28
N GLU A 349 18.17 5.19 3.17
CA GLU A 349 18.36 4.99 4.60
C GLU A 349 18.13 3.53 5.03
N VAL A 350 17.66 2.67 4.12
CA VAL A 350 17.15 1.34 4.46
C VAL A 350 18.15 0.48 5.23
N VAL A 351 19.41 0.45 4.80
CA VAL A 351 20.47 -0.33 5.46
C VAL A 351 20.73 0.19 6.87
N ALA A 352 20.87 1.52 7.03
CA ALA A 352 21.12 2.14 8.33
C ALA A 352 19.95 1.92 9.30
N ARG A 353 18.72 2.11 8.80
CA ARG A 353 17.50 1.97 9.60
C ARG A 353 17.24 0.52 10.01
N ILE A 354 17.42 -0.43 9.10
CA ILE A 354 17.38 -1.87 9.43
C ILE A 354 18.48 -2.19 10.45
N GLY A 355 19.68 -1.65 10.25
CA GLY A 355 20.77 -1.78 11.22
C GLY A 355 20.36 -1.41 12.64
N LEU A 356 19.57 -0.33 12.81
CA LEU A 356 19.03 0.13 14.09
C LEU A 356 17.82 -0.69 14.59
N LEU A 357 16.89 -1.08 13.70
CA LEU A 357 15.70 -1.86 14.06
C LEU A 357 16.05 -3.25 14.60
N PHE A 358 17.17 -3.80 14.13
CA PHE A 358 17.67 -5.12 14.52
C PHE A 358 18.91 -5.05 15.43
N ALA A 359 19.29 -3.86 15.92
CA ALA A 359 20.37 -3.68 16.89
C ALA A 359 20.04 -4.24 18.28
#